data_AF-A0A8S3FDA3-F1
#
_entry.id   AF-A0A8S3FDA3-F1
#
_cell.length_a   1.000
_cell.length_b   1.000
_cell.length_c   1.000
_cell.angle_alpha   90.00
_cell.angle_beta   90.00
_cell.angle_gamma   90.00
#
_symmetry.space_group_name_H-M   'P 1'
#
loop_
_entity.id
_entity.type
_entity.pdbx_description
1 polymer ?
#
loop_
_entity_poly.entity_id
_entity_poly.type
_entity_poly.pdbx_seq_one_letter_code
_entity_poly.pdbx_strand_id
1 'polypeptide(L)'
;PDIVAIGFQEICDLTASNIVSKSSSNANRWVKNVEDYFKKTYQDTEYILLGMDQLVGVCLAIFIRRDLAPYVKNVGIDTVKTGMGGTLGNKGCVSIYFRALLTI
;
A
#
# COMPACT_ATOMS: atom_id res chain seq x y z
N PRO A 1 12.44 -10.99 3.66
CA PRO A 1 11.13 -11.26 4.29
C PRO A 1 10.18 -11.83 3.24
N ASP A 2 9.20 -12.63 3.62
CA ASP A 2 8.27 -13.20 2.63
C ASP A 2 7.20 -12.20 2.18
N ILE A 3 6.72 -11.40 3.13
CA ILE A 3 5.73 -10.35 2.95
C ILE A 3 6.28 -9.09 3.63
N VAL A 4 6.14 -7.93 2.98
CA VAL A 4 6.52 -6.63 3.53
C VAL A 4 5.33 -5.68 3.37
N ALA A 5 4.81 -5.17 4.48
CA ALA A 5 3.75 -4.15 4.49
C ALA A 5 4.36 -2.80 4.89
N ILE A 6 4.13 -1.78 4.07
CA ILE A 6 4.65 -0.42 4.30
C ILE A 6 3.47 0.54 4.32
N GLY A 7 3.28 1.15 5.49
CA GLY A 7 2.27 2.18 5.72
C GLY A 7 2.88 3.56 5.82
N PHE A 8 2.26 4.53 5.17
CA PHE A 8 2.59 5.95 5.29
C PHE A 8 1.39 6.73 5.82
N GLN A 9 1.67 7.78 6.58
CA GLN A 9 0.70 8.80 6.98
C GLN A 9 1.22 10.16 6.53
N GLU A 10 0.30 11.07 6.25
CA GLU A 10 0.59 12.44 5.79
C GLU A 10 1.48 12.47 4.53
N ILE A 11 1.27 11.50 3.61
CA ILE A 11 2.06 11.36 2.38
C ILE A 11 1.84 12.51 1.37
N CYS A 12 0.81 13.33 1.60
CA CYS A 12 0.52 14.55 0.88
C CYS A 12 0.09 15.65 1.86
N ASP A 13 0.37 16.91 1.52
CA ASP A 13 -0.10 18.04 2.32
C ASP A 13 -1.63 18.07 2.38
N LEU A 14 -2.18 18.42 3.54
CA LEU A 14 -3.63 18.56 3.72
C LEU A 14 -4.13 19.89 3.13
N THR A 15 -4.15 19.96 1.79
CA THR A 15 -4.78 21.05 1.05
C THR A 15 -6.20 20.67 0.64
N ALA A 16 -7.07 21.66 0.41
CA ALA A 16 -8.42 21.39 -0.13
C ALA A 16 -8.33 20.54 -1.40
N SER A 17 -7.39 20.87 -2.30
CA SER A 17 -7.10 20.10 -3.51
C SER A 17 -6.79 18.63 -3.22
N ASN A 18 -5.95 18.31 -2.23
CA ASN A 18 -5.60 16.91 -1.92
C ASN A 18 -6.72 16.17 -1.16
N ILE A 19 -7.63 16.88 -0.51
CA ILE A 19 -8.81 16.29 0.13
C ILE A 19 -9.86 15.91 -0.91
N VAL A 20 -10.05 16.71 -1.97
CA VAL A 20 -10.99 16.43 -3.07
C VAL A 20 -10.38 15.66 -4.24
N SER A 21 -9.08 15.77 -4.48
CA SER A 21 -8.38 15.08 -5.59
C SER A 21 -7.65 13.84 -5.09
N LYS A 22 -7.72 12.75 -5.86
CA LYS A 22 -7.06 11.47 -5.57
C LYS A 22 -5.61 11.43 -6.07
N SER A 23 -4.85 12.51 -5.92
CA SER A 23 -3.46 12.52 -6.41
C SER A 23 -2.62 11.48 -5.66
N SER A 24 -2.17 10.46 -6.38
CA SER A 24 -1.33 9.38 -5.85
C SER A 24 0.14 9.50 -6.23
N SER A 25 0.57 10.68 -6.74
CA SER A 25 1.93 10.89 -7.25
C SER A 25 3.01 10.61 -6.19
N ASN A 26 2.79 11.10 -4.95
CA ASN A 26 3.72 10.86 -3.85
C ASN A 26 3.74 9.39 -3.43
N ALA A 27 2.59 8.73 -3.34
CA ALA A 27 2.52 7.30 -3.06
C ALA A 27 3.24 6.46 -4.11
N ASN A 28 2.98 6.72 -5.39
CA ASN A 28 3.64 6.04 -6.50
C ASN A 28 5.17 6.24 -6.46
N ARG A 29 5.64 7.45 -6.12
CA ARG A 29 7.07 7.74 -5.95
C ARG A 29 7.67 6.93 -4.81
N TRP A 30 6.99 6.88 -3.66
CA TRP A 30 7.45 6.11 -2.50
C TRP A 30 7.48 4.61 -2.77
N VAL A 31 6.43 4.06 -3.40
CA VAL A 31 6.37 2.66 -3.82
C VAL A 31 7.53 2.33 -4.75
N LYS A 32 7.80 3.17 -5.76
CA LYS A 32 8.93 2.97 -6.67
C LYS A 32 10.28 2.98 -5.94
N ASN A 33 10.48 3.91 -5.01
CA ASN A 33 11.71 3.97 -4.22
C ASN A 33 11.92 2.68 -3.37
N VAL A 34 10.83 2.13 -2.83
CA VAL A 34 10.87 0.85 -2.11
C VAL A 34 11.21 -0.30 -3.06
N GLU A 35 10.59 -0.36 -4.24
CA GLU A 35 10.90 -1.37 -5.25
C GLU A 35 12.39 -1.35 -5.63
N ASP A 36 12.94 -0.16 -5.86
CA ASP A 36 14.35 0.01 -6.19
C ASP A 36 15.27 -0.36 -5.01
N TYR A 37 14.85 -0.08 -3.76
CA TYR A 37 15.55 -0.57 -2.57
C TYR A 37 15.55 -2.10 -2.48
N PHE A 38 14.44 -2.77 -2.78
CA PHE A 38 14.38 -4.23 -2.79
C PHE A 38 15.28 -4.84 -3.86
N LYS A 39 15.25 -4.31 -5.09
CA LYS A 39 16.15 -4.76 -6.16
C LYS A 39 17.63 -4.67 -5.76
N LYS A 40 18.01 -3.62 -5.03
CA LYS A 40 19.40 -3.42 -4.56
C LYS A 40 19.77 -4.34 -3.40
N THR A 41 18.84 -4.54 -2.46
CA THR A 41 19.10 -5.23 -1.18
C THR A 41 18.95 -6.74 -1.28
N TYR A 42 18.01 -7.21 -2.10
CA TYR A 42 17.64 -8.62 -2.23
C TYR A 42 17.92 -9.11 -3.66
N GLN A 43 19.20 -9.25 -4.01
CA GLN A 43 19.60 -9.58 -5.39
C GLN A 43 19.09 -10.95 -5.87
N ASP A 44 18.97 -11.91 -4.95
CA ASP A 44 18.50 -13.27 -5.23
C ASP A 44 17.00 -13.47 -4.99
N THR A 45 16.26 -12.39 -4.68
CA THR A 45 14.83 -12.49 -4.37
C THR A 45 14.08 -11.34 -5.01
N GLU A 46 13.24 -11.68 -5.99
CA GLU A 46 12.39 -10.69 -6.63
C GLU A 46 11.14 -10.43 -5.79
N TYR A 47 10.87 -9.16 -5.49
CA TYR A 47 9.64 -8.71 -4.85
C TYR A 47 8.70 -8.10 -5.88
N ILE A 48 7.40 -8.32 -5.71
CA ILE A 48 6.34 -7.70 -6.49
C ILE A 48 5.37 -6.97 -5.57
N LEU A 49 4.74 -5.91 -6.07
CA LEU A 49 3.66 -5.23 -5.37
C LEU A 49 2.39 -6.11 -5.44
N LEU A 50 1.93 -6.60 -4.30
CA LEU A 50 0.67 -7.34 -4.19
C LEU A 50 -0.55 -6.41 -4.28
N GLY A 51 -0.45 -5.23 -3.68
CA GLY A 51 -1.51 -4.24 -3.69
C GLY A 51 -1.07 -2.94 -3.01
N MET A 52 -1.67 -1.83 -3.45
CA MET A 52 -1.49 -0.52 -2.84
C MET A 52 -2.82 0.24 -2.91
N ASP A 53 -3.17 0.94 -1.83
CA ASP A 53 -4.23 1.94 -1.87
C ASP A 53 -3.90 3.13 -0.97
N GLN A 54 -4.55 4.26 -1.25
CA GLN A 54 -4.32 5.54 -0.58
C GLN A 54 -5.65 6.24 -0.25
N LEU A 55 -5.80 6.62 1.01
CA LEU A 55 -6.82 7.52 1.51
C LEU A 55 -6.22 8.87 1.91
N VAL A 56 -6.26 9.85 0.98
CA VAL A 56 -5.69 11.19 1.16
C VAL A 56 -4.24 11.08 1.65
N GLY A 57 -3.97 11.28 2.94
CA GLY A 57 -2.63 11.19 3.51
C GLY A 57 -2.21 9.78 3.94
N VAL A 58 -3.12 8.83 4.04
CA VAL A 58 -2.85 7.44 4.47
C VAL A 58 -2.59 6.58 3.24
N CYS A 59 -1.49 5.83 3.21
CA CYS A 59 -1.18 4.90 2.12
C CYS A 59 -0.69 3.57 2.71
N LEU A 60 -1.12 2.45 2.12
CA LEU A 60 -0.61 1.12 2.44
C LEU A 60 -0.19 0.44 1.15
N ALA A 61 1.03 -0.08 1.12
CA ALA A 61 1.57 -0.91 0.05
C ALA A 61 2.04 -2.25 0.63
N ILE A 62 1.62 -3.37 0.04
CA ILE A 62 2.09 -4.70 0.40
C ILE A 62 2.92 -5.25 -0.76
N PHE A 63 4.14 -5.66 -0.44
CA PHE A 63 5.03 -6.40 -1.33
C PHE A 63 5.15 -7.84 -0.86
N ILE A 64 5.27 -8.74 -1.82
CA ILE A 64 5.54 -10.16 -1.55
C ILE A 64 6.71 -10.61 -2.42
N ARG A 65 7.40 -11.67 -2.01
CA ARG A 65 8.30 -12.36 -2.93
C ARG A 65 7.51 -12.94 -4.11
N ARG A 66 8.05 -12.84 -5.32
CA ARG A 66 7.38 -13.28 -6.55
C ARG A 66 7.04 -14.77 -6.52
N ASP A 67 7.91 -15.60 -5.96
CA ASP A 67 7.71 -17.05 -5.85
C ASP A 67 6.54 -17.44 -4.93
N LEU A 68 6.09 -16.53 -4.07
CA LEU A 68 4.92 -16.74 -3.22
C LEU A 68 3.60 -16.33 -3.88
N ALA A 69 3.64 -15.56 -4.99
CA ALA A 69 2.45 -15.06 -5.67
C ALA A 69 1.42 -16.16 -6.04
N PRO A 70 1.82 -17.36 -6.52
CA PRO A 70 0.87 -18.43 -6.84
C PRO A 70 0.03 -18.90 -5.63
N TYR A 71 0.54 -18.74 -4.41
CA TYR A 71 -0.08 -19.19 -3.16
C TYR A 71 -0.97 -18.12 -2.51
N VAL A 72 -0.95 -16.89 -3.02
CA VAL A 72 -1.81 -15.81 -2.53
C VAL A 72 -3.14 -15.82 -3.29
N LYS A 73 -4.26 -15.86 -2.56
CA LYS A 73 -5.63 -15.86 -3.09
C LYS A 73 -6.49 -14.83 -2.38
N ASN A 74 -7.62 -14.48 -2.97
CA ASN A 74 -8.64 -13.59 -2.38
C ASN A 74 -8.04 -12.26 -1.89
N VAL A 75 -7.23 -11.63 -2.74
CA VAL A 75 -6.66 -10.31 -2.46
C VAL A 75 -7.80 -9.30 -2.55
N GLY A 76 -7.95 -8.49 -1.51
CA GLY A 76 -8.91 -7.39 -1.48
C GLY A 76 -8.37 -6.21 -0.71
N ILE A 77 -8.98 -5.06 -0.96
CA ILE A 77 -8.60 -3.77 -0.40
C ILE A 77 -9.89 -3.09 0.07
N ASP A 78 -9.85 -2.49 1.25
CA ASP A 78 -10.93 -1.66 1.75
C ASP A 78 -10.41 -0.41 2.44
N THR A 79 -11.17 0.68 2.34
CA THR A 79 -10.75 2.01 2.76
C THR A 79 -11.89 2.74 3.46
N VAL A 80 -11.65 3.17 4.71
CA VAL A 80 -12.66 3.79 5.57
C VAL A 80 -12.27 5.22 5.90
N LYS A 81 -13.17 6.17 5.63
CA LYS A 81 -13.03 7.59 6.00
C LYS A 81 -13.57 7.83 7.40
N THR A 82 -12.85 8.65 8.18
CA THR A 82 -13.29 9.05 9.52
C THR A 82 -13.22 10.56 9.75
N GLY A 83 -12.64 11.33 8.81
CA GLY A 83 -12.57 12.79 8.91
C GLY A 83 -13.94 13.46 8.80
N MET A 84 -14.18 14.51 9.60
CA MET A 84 -15.43 15.28 9.62
C MET A 84 -16.69 14.40 9.63
N GLY A 85 -16.77 13.48 10.60
CA GLY A 85 -17.91 12.57 10.74
C GLY A 85 -18.00 11.51 9.63
N GLY A 86 -16.89 11.20 8.96
CA GLY A 86 -16.82 10.22 7.86
C GLY A 86 -16.92 10.82 6.46
N THR A 87 -17.12 12.14 6.35
CA THR A 87 -17.29 12.81 5.05
C THR A 87 -15.95 13.03 4.34
N LEU A 88 -14.91 13.43 5.09
CA LEU A 88 -13.60 13.74 4.54
C LEU A 88 -12.60 12.60 4.73
N GLY A 89 -11.73 12.41 3.74
CA GLY A 89 -10.69 11.39 3.77
C GLY A 89 -9.40 11.80 4.47
N ASN A 90 -9.32 13.00 5.06
CA ASN A 90 -8.10 13.47 5.72
C ASN A 90 -7.68 12.64 6.94
N LYS A 91 -8.59 11.81 7.46
CA LYS A 91 -8.34 10.76 8.46
C LYS A 91 -9.13 9.51 8.07
N GLY A 92 -8.63 8.35 8.46
CA GLY A 92 -9.24 7.07 8.17
C GLY A 92 -8.21 5.94 8.12
N CYS A 93 -8.55 4.89 7.40
CA CYS A 93 -7.74 3.67 7.28
C CYS A 93 -7.77 3.14 5.85
N VAL A 94 -6.66 2.54 5.44
CA VAL A 94 -6.56 1.66 4.27
C VAL A 94 -6.20 0.27 4.78
N SER A 95 -6.88 -0.76 4.28
CA SER A 95 -6.63 -2.15 4.61
C SER A 95 -6.46 -2.98 3.34
N ILE A 96 -5.53 -3.93 3.39
CA ILE A 96 -5.32 -4.92 2.33
C ILE A 96 -5.34 -6.29 3.00
N TYR A 97 -6.15 -7.20 2.49
CA TYR A 97 -6.29 -8.56 2.99
C TYR A 97 -6.06 -9.57 1.87
N PHE A 98 -5.60 -10.75 2.24
CA PHE A 98 -5.40 -11.87 1.33
C PHE A 98 -5.30 -13.16 2.13
N ARG A 99 -5.54 -14.29 1.45
CA ARG A 99 -5.33 -15.63 1.98
C ARG A 99 -4.01 -16.17 1.44
N ALA A 100 -3.07 -16.47 2.33
CA ALA A 100 -1.84 -17.17 1.99
C ALA A 100 -2.04 -18.68 2.15
N LEU A 101 -1.90 -19.44 1.05
CA LEU A 101 -1.98 -20.90 1.00
C LEU A 101 -0.57 -21.50 1.08
N LEU A 102 0.19 -21.14 2.11
CA LEU A 102 1.50 -21.71 2.35
C LEU A 102 1.30 -23.05 3.05
N THR A 103 1.63 -24.14 2.37
CA THR A 103 1.71 -25.45 3.01
C THR A 103 2.97 -25.45 3.86
N ILE A 104 2.81 -25.47 5.19
CA ILE A 104 3.90 -25.57 6.16
C ILE A 104 4.14 -27.05 6.45
#